data_AF-A0A971LJX4-F1
#
_entry.id   AF-A0A971LJX4-F1
#
_cell.length_a   1.000
_cell.length_b   1.000
_cell.length_c   1.000
_cell.angle_alpha   90.00
_cell.angle_beta   90.00
_cell.angle_gamma   90.00
#
_symmetry.space_group_name_H-M   'P 1'
#
loop_
_entity.id
_entity.type
_entity.pdbx_description
1 polymer ?
#
loop_
_entity_poly.entity_id
_entity_poly.type
_entity_poly.pdbx_seq_one_letter_code
_entity_poly.pdbx_strand_id
1 'polypeptide(L)' 'DINSVAVAVLPQAISPDELEQRLRLGQPAIFVRIYRDQVLLDLRTIQPEELSTVGEALCRALLRR' A
#
# COMPACT_ATOMS: atom_id res chain seq x y z
N ASP A 1 -5.87 -22.87 -1.87
CA ASP A 1 -5.18 -21.87 -1.03
C ASP A 1 -3.71 -21.82 -1.33
N ILE A 2 -3.17 -20.63 -1.59
CA ILE A 2 -1.72 -20.40 -1.66
C ILE A 2 -1.39 -19.41 -0.56
N ASN A 3 -0.47 -19.76 0.35
CA ASN A 3 -0.02 -18.91 1.45
C ASN A 3 0.77 -17.70 0.92
N SER A 4 0.55 -16.51 1.48
CA SER A 4 1.29 -15.29 1.15
C SER A 4 1.75 -14.56 2.41
N VAL A 5 2.68 -13.64 2.22
CA VAL A 5 3.10 -12.67 3.23
C VAL A 5 2.81 -11.28 2.69
N ALA A 6 2.28 -10.41 3.55
CA ALA A 6 1.96 -9.03 3.22
C ALA A 6 2.53 -8.09 4.29
N VAL A 7 2.86 -6.87 3.87
CA VAL A 7 3.11 -5.76 4.80
C VAL A 7 1.77 -5.11 5.12
N ALA A 8 1.42 -5.08 6.40
CA ALA A 8 0.22 -4.42 6.89
C ALA A 8 0.56 -3.01 7.38
N VAL A 9 -0.20 -2.01 6.91
CA VAL A 9 -0.03 -0.60 7.25
C VAL A 9 -1.31 -0.08 7.89
N LEU A 10 -1.19 0.43 9.11
CA LEU A 10 -2.26 1.12 9.82
C LEU A 10 -1.97 2.63 9.82
N PRO A 11 -2.58 3.41 8.90
CA PRO A 11 -2.39 4.86 8.88
C PRO A 11 -2.99 5.50 10.15
N GLN A 12 -2.26 6.45 10.75
CA GLN A 12 -2.69 7.13 11.98
C GLN A 12 -3.44 8.44 11.72
N ALA A 13 -3.16 9.10 10.59
CA ALA A 13 -3.68 10.44 10.27
C ALA A 13 -4.83 10.44 9.24
N ILE A 14 -4.99 9.35 8.48
CA ILE A 14 -5.98 9.18 7.41
C ILE A 14 -6.62 7.80 7.52
N SER A 15 -7.78 7.61 6.88
CA SER A 15 -8.42 6.28 6.84
C SER A 15 -7.67 5.33 5.88
N PRO A 16 -7.83 4.01 6.05
CA PRO A 16 -7.33 3.02 5.09
C PRO A 16 -7.89 3.23 3.68
N ASP A 17 -9.15 3.61 3.54
CA ASP A 17 -9.79 3.94 2.26
C ASP A 17 -9.13 5.15 1.59
N GLU A 18 -8.81 6.18 2.36
CA GLU A 18 -8.11 7.35 1.84
C GLU A 18 -6.69 7.00 1.41
N LEU A 19 -5.96 6.18 2.20
CA LEU A 19 -4.64 5.69 1.81
C LEU A 19 -4.72 4.85 0.52
N GLU A 20 -5.69 3.94 0.39
CA GLU A 20 -5.92 3.16 -0.83
C GLU A 20 -6.18 4.08 -2.03
N GLN A 21 -7.06 5.07 -1.89
CA GLN A 21 -7.37 6.02 -2.95
C GLN A 21 -6.14 6.82 -3.38
N ARG A 22 -5.33 7.31 -2.42
CA ARG A 22 -4.09 8.05 -2.71
C ARG A 22 -3.05 7.19 -3.43
N LEU A 23 -2.94 5.92 -3.06
CA LEU A 23 -2.07 4.95 -3.74
C LEU A 23 -2.56 4.66 -5.17
N ARG A 24 -3.86 4.47 -5.35
CA ARG A 24 -4.49 4.21 -6.65
C ARG A 24 -4.34 5.37 -7.63
N LEU A 25 -4.48 6.60 -7.14
CA LEU A 25 -4.35 7.83 -7.94
C LEU A 25 -2.91 8.37 -8.01
N GLY A 26 -1.98 7.72 -7.32
CA GLY A 26 -0.56 8.07 -7.31
C GLY A 26 0.18 7.66 -8.57
N GLN A 27 1.48 7.96 -8.61
CA GLN A 27 2.38 7.47 -9.65
C GLN A 27 3.61 6.79 -9.01
N PRO A 28 3.83 5.48 -9.26
CA PRO A 28 2.92 4.57 -9.97
C PRO A 28 1.60 4.38 -9.21
N ALA A 29 0.56 3.94 -9.94
CA ALA A 29 -0.71 3.54 -9.33
C ALA A 29 -0.52 2.19 -8.64
N ILE A 30 -0.87 2.11 -7.36
CA ILE A 30 -0.71 0.90 -6.54
C ILE A 30 -2.09 0.46 -6.05
N PHE A 31 -2.42 -0.79 -6.36
CA PHE A 31 -3.65 -1.43 -5.92
C PHE A 31 -3.33 -2.29 -4.70
N VAL A 32 -4.06 -2.04 -3.62
CA VAL A 32 -3.88 -2.71 -2.34
C VAL A 32 -5.19 -3.36 -1.90
N ARG A 33 -5.12 -4.14 -0.82
CA ARG A 33 -6.31 -4.71 -0.18
C ARG A 33 -6.49 -4.10 1.19
N ILE A 34 -7.71 -3.69 1.52
CA ILE A 34 -8.06 -3.35 2.90
C ILE A 34 -8.55 -4.61 3.63
N TYR A 35 -8.02 -4.86 4.82
CA TYR A 35 -8.44 -5.95 5.69
C TYR A 35 -8.25 -5.56 7.16
N ARG A 36 -9.32 -5.65 7.96
CA ARG A 36 -9.30 -5.30 9.40
C ARG A 36 -8.65 -3.92 9.64
N ASP A 37 -9.18 -2.90 8.96
CA ASP A 37 -8.74 -1.51 9.02
C ASP A 37 -7.26 -1.27 8.69
N GLN A 38 -6.63 -2.19 7.95
CA GLN A 38 -5.25 -2.06 7.50
C GLN A 38 -5.17 -2.17 5.99
N VAL A 39 -4.24 -1.42 5.40
CA VAL A 39 -3.84 -1.58 4.02
C VAL A 39 -2.78 -2.67 3.92
N LEU A 40 -3.03 -3.68 3.10
CA LEU A 40 -2.13 -4.80 2.85
C LEU A 40 -1.44 -4.65 1.50
N LEU A 41 -0.10 -4.67 1.53
CA LEU A 41 0.76 -4.81 0.35
C LEU A 41 1.22 -6.26 0.27
N ASP A 42 0.59 -7.06 -0.60
CA ASP A 42 0.91 -8.48 -0.76
C ASP A 42 2.22 -8.63 -1.57
N LEU A 43 3.23 -9.23 -0.95
CA LEU A 43 4.56 -9.36 -1.55
C LEU A 43 4.58 -10.36 -2.72
N ARG A 44 3.52 -11.16 -2.91
CA ARG A 44 3.44 -12.07 -4.06
C ARG A 44 3.35 -11.33 -5.39
N THR A 45 2.81 -10.11 -5.39
CA THR A 45 2.59 -9.32 -6.61
C THR A 45 3.56 -8.16 -6.76
N ILE A 46 4.56 -8.06 -5.89
CA ILE A 46 5.58 -7.01 -5.92
C ILE A 46 6.92 -7.68 -6.21
N GLN A 47 7.53 -7.32 -7.34
CA GLN A 47 8.84 -7.83 -7.69
C GLN A 47 9.94 -7.18 -6.84
N PRO A 48 11.08 -7.86 -6.61
CA PRO A 48 12.18 -7.30 -5.82
C PRO A 48 12.64 -5.91 -6.30
N GLU A 49 12.69 -5.68 -7.61
CA GLU A 49 13.04 -4.40 -8.22
C GLU A 49 11.99 -3.30 -8.01
N GLU A 50 10.74 -3.65 -7.70
CA GLU A 50 9.65 -2.71 -7.46
C GLU A 50 9.57 -2.24 -5.99
N LEU A 51 10.27 -2.93 -5.06
CA LEU A 51 10.17 -2.67 -3.62
C LEU A 51 10.43 -1.20 -3.26
N SER A 52 11.51 -0.61 -3.81
CA SER A 52 11.85 0.79 -3.55
C SER A 52 10.79 1.73 -4.09
N THR A 53 10.29 1.49 -5.32
CA THR A 53 9.26 2.32 -5.94
C THR A 53 7.94 2.27 -5.17
N VAL A 54 7.52 1.09 -4.72
CA VAL A 54 6.35 0.89 -3.88
C VAL A 54 6.50 1.59 -2.53
N GLY A 55 7.67 1.44 -1.88
CA GLY A 55 7.97 2.10 -0.61
C GLY A 55 7.92 3.62 -0.72
N GLU A 56 8.51 4.21 -1.75
CA GLU A 56 8.45 5.65 -1.99
C GLU A 56 7.03 6.14 -2.26
N ALA A 57 6.24 5.42 -3.07
CA ALA A 57 4.85 5.76 -3.34
C ALA A 57 3.99 5.70 -2.06
N LEU A 58 4.22 4.70 -1.20
CA LEU A 58 3.58 4.59 0.11
C LEU A 58 3.91 5.80 1.01
N CYS A 59 5.19 6.16 1.12
CA CYS A 59 5.62 7.34 1.86
C CYS A 59 4.96 8.61 1.33
N ARG A 60 4.92 8.81 0.00
CA ARG A 60 4.24 9.97 -0.61
C ARG A 60 2.75 9.98 -0.30
N ALA A 61 2.07 8.84 -0.36
CA ALA A 61 0.64 8.74 -0.06
C ALA A 61 0.33 9.07 1.41
N LEU A 62 1.19 8.66 2.34
CA LEU A 62 1.06 8.95 3.77
C LEU A 62 1.36 10.41 4.14
N LEU A 63 2.34 11.04 3.47
CA LEU A 63 2.81 12.38 3.83
C LEU A 63 2.08 13.53 3.13
N ARG A 64 1.27 13.24 2.10
CA ARG A 64 0.41 14.26 1.48
C ARG A 64 -0.57 14.79 2.53
N ARG A 65 -0.63 16.11 2.69
CA ARG A 65 -1.67 16.77 3.46
C ARG A 65 -2.90 16.95 2.59
#